data_AF-A0A2R6C352-F1
#
_entry.id   AF-A0A2R6C352-F1
#
_cell.length_a   1.000
_cell.length_b   1.000
_cell.length_c   1.000
_cell.angle_alpha   90.00
_cell.angle_beta   90.00
_cell.angle_gamma   90.00
#
_symmetry.space_group_name_H-M   'P 1'
#
loop_
_entity.id
_entity.type
_entity.pdbx_description
1 polymer ?
#
loop_
_entity_poly.entity_id
_entity_poly.type
_entity_poly.pdbx_seq_one_letter_code
_entity_poly.pdbx_strand_id
1 'polypeptide(L)'
;MFLISSDAKKREQIRASGLNLMEEGVLVGPFAHVMRESLRLGIANTVILGQAFQNMPDPEASVAVLETLAKIGGPKVDLTPLNQMADQIKLRSKEVLQKIREHEEGGYNLPLMYG
;
A
#
# COMPACT_ATOMS: atom_id res chain seq x y z
N MET A 1 -2.72 5.73 -6.73
CA MET A 1 -3.48 5.99 -5.48
C MET A 1 -4.95 6.13 -5.84
N PHE A 2 -5.85 5.53 -5.07
CA PHE A 2 -7.30 5.65 -5.25
C PHE A 2 -8.02 5.84 -3.91
N LEU A 3 -9.13 6.57 -3.93
CA LEU A 3 -9.97 6.78 -2.75
C LEU A 3 -11.39 6.31 -3.02
N ILE A 4 -12.05 5.79 -1.99
CA ILE A 4 -13.46 5.38 -2.01
C ILE A 4 -14.12 6.00 -0.79
N SER A 5 -15.26 6.67 -0.95
CA SER A 5 -15.96 7.31 0.18
C SER A 5 -17.46 7.04 0.15
N SER A 6 -18.02 6.65 1.30
CA SER A 6 -19.47 6.50 1.48
C SER A 6 -20.19 7.86 1.51
N ASP A 7 -19.52 8.91 1.99
CA ASP A 7 -20.09 10.24 2.14
C ASP A 7 -20.01 11.07 0.85
N ALA A 8 -21.15 11.63 0.43
CA ALA A 8 -21.28 12.39 -0.81
C ALA A 8 -20.51 13.72 -0.80
N LYS A 9 -20.54 14.44 0.33
CA LYS A 9 -19.82 15.71 0.48
C LYS A 9 -18.31 15.47 0.44
N LYS A 10 -17.83 14.39 1.05
CA LYS A 10 -16.43 13.99 1.03
C LYS A 10 -15.99 13.58 -0.37
N ARG A 11 -16.82 12.90 -1.17
CA ARG A 11 -16.52 12.62 -2.58
C ARG A 11 -16.27 13.89 -3.38
N GLU A 12 -17.11 14.91 -3.21
CA GLU A 12 -16.93 16.20 -3.89
C GLU A 12 -15.63 16.90 -3.45
N GLN A 13 -15.33 16.90 -2.15
CA GLN A 13 -14.06 17.42 -1.63
C GLN A 13 -12.84 16.70 -2.24
N ILE A 14 -12.91 15.37 -2.37
CA ILE A 14 -11.84 14.56 -2.97
C ILE A 14 -11.66 14.94 -4.45
N ARG A 15 -12.76 15.04 -5.23
CA ARG A 15 -12.70 15.46 -6.64
C ARG A 15 -12.07 16.84 -6.80
N ALA A 16 -12.49 17.80 -5.99
CA ALA A 16 -11.96 19.17 -6.01
C ALA A 16 -10.47 19.26 -5.62
N SER A 17 -9.99 18.32 -4.81
CA SER A 17 -8.57 18.26 -4.40
C SER A 17 -7.63 17.67 -5.46
N GLY A 18 -8.16 17.21 -6.60
CA GLY A 18 -7.37 16.55 -7.66
C GLY A 18 -6.91 15.14 -7.29
N LEU A 19 -7.44 14.56 -6.21
CA LEU A 19 -7.18 13.18 -5.82
C LEU A 19 -8.09 12.23 -6.61
N ASN A 20 -7.57 11.04 -6.93
CA ASN A 20 -8.31 10.06 -7.72
C ASN A 20 -9.38 9.37 -6.87
N LEU A 21 -10.62 9.82 -7.01
CA LEU A 21 -11.78 9.08 -6.55
C LEU A 21 -12.02 7.89 -7.49
N MET A 22 -12.23 6.70 -6.93
CA MET A 22 -12.50 5.49 -7.70
C MET A 22 -13.96 5.49 -8.17
N GLU A 23 -14.18 5.70 -9.48
CA GLU A 23 -15.52 5.67 -10.10
C GLU A 23 -15.97 4.24 -10.43
N GLU A 24 -15.03 3.39 -10.83
CA GLU A 24 -15.27 2.02 -11.26
C GLU A 24 -14.32 1.07 -10.54
N GLY A 25 -14.83 -0.13 -10.20
CA GLY A 25 -14.08 -1.18 -9.53
C GLY A 25 -14.87 -1.87 -8.42
N VAL A 26 -14.23 -2.87 -7.80
CA VAL A 26 -14.84 -3.64 -6.70
C VAL A 26 -13.92 -3.59 -5.49
N LEU A 27 -14.46 -3.13 -4.36
CA LEU A 27 -13.79 -3.24 -3.06
C LEU A 27 -14.11 -4.62 -2.46
N VAL A 28 -13.06 -5.38 -2.11
CA VAL A 28 -13.19 -6.74 -1.55
C VAL A 28 -12.49 -6.86 -0.19
N GLY A 29 -12.74 -7.96 0.51
CA GLY A 29 -12.05 -8.30 1.76
C GLY A 29 -12.50 -7.50 2.98
N PRO A 30 -11.66 -7.39 4.01
CA PRO A 30 -12.04 -6.77 5.29
C PRO A 30 -12.50 -5.32 5.16
N PHE A 31 -11.83 -4.52 4.31
CA PHE A 31 -12.20 -3.11 4.09
C PHE A 31 -13.59 -2.97 3.45
N ALA A 32 -14.00 -3.92 2.60
CA ALA A 32 -15.34 -3.95 2.03
C ALA A 32 -16.41 -4.20 3.11
N HIS A 33 -16.13 -5.13 4.03
CA HIS A 33 -17.04 -5.41 5.15
C HIS A 33 -17.18 -4.21 6.08
N VAL A 34 -16.07 -3.54 6.41
CA VAL A 34 -16.09 -2.32 7.25
C VAL A 34 -16.86 -1.20 6.55
N MET A 35 -16.63 -0.97 5.26
CA MET A 35 -17.37 0.03 4.48
C MET A 35 -18.88 -0.28 4.46
N ARG A 36 -19.26 -1.53 4.20
CA ARG A 36 -20.66 -1.97 4.18
C ARG A 36 -21.34 -1.73 5.52
N GLU A 37 -20.65 -2.05 6.62
CA GLU A 37 -21.18 -1.86 7.96
C GLU A 37 -21.28 -0.38 8.34
N SER A 38 -20.30 0.43 7.94
CA SER A 38 -20.33 1.88 8.13
C SER A 38 -21.52 2.50 7.41
N LEU A 39 -21.81 2.08 6.18
CA LEU A 39 -23.00 2.49 5.42
C LEU A 39 -24.29 2.10 6.17
N ARG A 40 -24.38 0.87 6.69
CA ARG A 40 -25.54 0.39 7.46
C ARG A 40 -25.79 1.22 8.72
N LEU A 41 -24.73 1.66 9.37
CA LEU A 41 -24.77 2.46 10.60
C LEU A 41 -24.89 3.97 10.36
N GLY A 42 -24.87 4.43 9.10
CA GLY A 42 -24.86 5.86 8.77
C GLY A 42 -23.56 6.56 9.15
N ILE A 43 -22.45 5.82 9.28
CA ILE A 43 -21.12 6.35 9.62
C ILE A 43 -20.37 6.69 8.33
N ALA A 44 -19.85 7.91 8.25
CA ALA A 44 -19.01 8.34 7.15
C ALA A 44 -17.69 7.52 7.15
N ASN A 45 -17.37 6.93 6.01
CA ASN A 45 -16.22 6.06 5.83
C ASN A 45 -15.50 6.43 4.53
N THR A 46 -14.18 6.49 4.59
CA THR A 46 -13.31 6.68 3.43
C THR A 46 -12.18 5.67 3.48
N VAL A 47 -11.96 4.97 2.37
CA VAL A 47 -10.86 4.02 2.18
C VAL A 47 -9.85 4.66 1.23
N ILE A 48 -8.57 4.62 1.61
CA ILE A 48 -7.44 5.11 0.81
C ILE A 48 -6.62 3.89 0.38
N LEU A 49 -6.42 3.74 -0.93
CA LEU A 49 -5.73 2.61 -1.54
C LEU A 49 -4.42 3.07 -2.18
N GLY A 50 -3.33 2.87 -1.45
CA GLY A 50 -1.97 2.99 -1.98
C GLY A 50 -1.66 1.84 -2.92
N GLN A 51 -1.07 2.14 -4.09
CA GLN A 51 -0.55 1.10 -4.97
C GLN A 51 0.84 0.72 -4.49
N ALA A 52 1.09 -0.58 -4.38
CA ALA A 52 2.34 -1.14 -3.86
C ALA A 52 2.72 -2.40 -4.64
N PHE A 53 3.99 -2.80 -4.56
CA PHE A 53 4.46 -4.06 -5.10
C PHE A 53 3.94 -5.27 -4.28
N GLN A 54 3.46 -6.32 -4.95
CA GLN A 54 2.79 -7.44 -4.26
C GLN A 54 3.72 -8.26 -3.34
N ASN A 55 4.98 -8.44 -3.72
CA ASN A 55 5.91 -9.37 -3.06
C ASN A 55 6.99 -8.65 -2.23
N MET A 56 6.83 -7.36 -1.98
CA MET A 56 7.81 -6.57 -1.24
C MET A 56 7.10 -5.55 -0.35
N PRO A 57 7.52 -5.39 0.91
CA PRO A 57 7.06 -4.26 1.71
C PRO A 57 7.36 -2.95 0.98
N ASP A 58 6.37 -2.06 0.91
CA ASP A 58 6.45 -0.79 0.20
C ASP A 58 6.20 0.39 1.18
N PRO A 59 7.24 0.86 1.87
CA PRO A 59 7.15 2.00 2.77
C PRO A 59 6.75 3.29 2.05
N GLU A 60 7.20 3.49 0.81
CA GLU A 60 6.85 4.67 0.00
C GLU A 60 5.34 4.75 -0.23
N ALA A 61 4.71 3.62 -0.57
CA ALA A 61 3.26 3.55 -0.70
C ALA A 61 2.54 3.93 0.62
N SER A 62 3.10 3.51 1.76
CA SER A 62 2.55 3.82 3.09
C SER A 62 2.66 5.31 3.42
N VAL A 63 3.81 5.94 3.12
CA VAL A 63 4.02 7.39 3.24
C VAL A 63 3.00 8.14 2.38
N ALA A 64 2.83 7.74 1.12
CA ALA A 64 1.88 8.37 0.20
C ALA A 64 0.42 8.29 0.71
N VAL A 65 0.03 7.17 1.34
CA VAL A 65 -1.29 7.02 1.98
C VAL A 65 -1.46 8.03 3.12
N LEU A 66 -0.47 8.17 4.00
CA LEU A 66 -0.54 9.10 5.14
C LEU A 66 -0.53 10.57 4.71
N GLU A 67 0.24 10.92 3.69
CA GLU A 67 0.19 12.26 3.09
C GLU A 67 -1.19 12.55 2.48
N THR A 68 -1.79 11.55 1.83
CA THR A 68 -3.15 11.66 1.27
C THR A 68 -4.19 11.83 2.37
N LEU A 69 -4.05 11.10 3.49
CA LEU A 69 -4.90 11.24 4.66
C LEU A 69 -4.89 12.68 5.19
N ALA A 70 -3.70 13.30 5.31
CA ALA A 70 -3.57 14.69 5.72
C ALA A 70 -4.26 15.67 4.73
N LYS A 71 -4.16 15.42 3.42
CA LYS A 71 -4.79 16.25 2.38
C LYS A 71 -6.32 16.24 2.43
N ILE A 72 -6.94 15.12 2.82
CA ILE A 72 -8.41 15.00 2.90
C ILE A 72 -9.00 15.43 4.26
N GLY A 73 -8.17 16.03 5.12
CA GLY A 73 -8.56 16.57 6.43
C GLY A 73 -8.31 15.64 7.62
N GLY A 74 -7.53 14.57 7.43
CA GLY A 74 -7.05 13.72 8.52
C GLY A 74 -5.93 14.35 9.34
N PRO A 75 -5.48 13.69 10.43
CA PRO A 75 -4.40 14.20 11.27
C PRO A 75 -3.09 14.26 10.50
N LYS A 76 -2.31 15.32 10.73
CA LYS A 76 -0.91 15.38 10.29
C LYS A 76 -0.06 14.57 11.25
N VAL A 77 0.69 13.62 10.71
CA VAL A 77 1.59 12.74 11.46
C VAL A 77 3.02 13.01 11.00
N ASP A 78 3.98 12.97 11.91
CA ASP A 78 5.39 13.04 11.54
C ASP A 78 5.80 11.75 10.81
N LEU A 79 6.23 11.90 9.56
CA LEU A 79 6.62 10.79 8.69
C LEU A 79 8.12 10.50 8.75
N THR A 80 8.89 11.26 9.54
CA THR A 80 10.34 11.07 9.71
C THR A 80 10.69 9.64 10.14
N PRO A 81 10.04 9.05 11.16
CA PRO A 81 10.37 7.69 11.58
C PRO A 81 10.06 6.65 10.49
N LEU A 82 8.97 6.84 9.74
CA LEU A 82 8.56 5.93 8.68
C LEU A 82 9.55 5.95 7.51
N ASN A 83 10.02 7.14 7.12
CA ASN A 83 11.05 7.31 6.09
C ASN A 83 12.39 6.68 6.50
N GLN A 84 12.79 6.84 7.76
CA GLN A 84 14.02 6.19 8.27
C GLN A 84 13.90 4.66 8.25
N MET A 85 12.74 4.13 8.62
CA MET A 85 12.48 2.68 8.53
C MET A 85 12.45 2.20 7.07
N ALA A 86 11.98 3.03 6.13
CA ALA A 86 11.95 2.70 4.71
C ALA A 86 13.35 2.38 4.17
N ASP A 87 14.32 3.24 4.49
CA ASP A 87 15.71 3.06 4.07
C ASP A 87 16.33 1.79 4.68
N GLN A 88 16.01 1.49 5.94
CA GLN A 88 16.46 0.26 6.60
C GLN A 88 15.84 -0.99 5.96
N ILE A 89 14.54 -0.97 5.63
CA ILE A 89 13.85 -2.07 4.97
C ILE A 89 14.46 -2.31 3.58
N LYS A 90 14.71 -1.26 2.79
CA LYS A 90 15.38 -1.38 1.49
C LYS A 90 16.76 -1.99 1.60
N LEU A 91 17.55 -1.57 2.59
CA LEU A 91 18.90 -2.10 2.80
C LEU A 91 18.84 -3.60 3.12
N ARG A 92 17.99 -4.00 4.08
CA ARG A 92 17.79 -5.41 4.45
C ARG A 92 17.26 -6.24 3.29
N SER A 93 16.32 -5.72 2.50
CA SER A 93 15.79 -6.42 1.32
C SER A 93 16.88 -6.66 0.28
N LYS A 94 17.79 -5.71 0.06
CA LYS A 94 18.94 -5.90 -0.84
C LYS A 94 19.88 -7.00 -0.34
N GLU A 95 20.19 -7.02 0.95
CA GLU A 95 21.02 -8.06 1.57
C GLU A 95 20.40 -9.46 1.44
N VAL A 96 19.10 -9.58 1.69
CA VAL A 96 18.36 -10.85 1.55
C VAL A 96 18.39 -11.33 0.10
N LEU A 97 18.10 -10.45 -0.86
CA LEU A 97 18.15 -10.79 -2.29
C LEU A 97 19.55 -11.18 -2.76
N GLN A 98 20.59 -10.54 -2.21
CA GLN A 98 21.98 -10.92 -2.52
C GLN A 98 22.31 -12.32 -1.99
N LYS A 99 21.93 -12.63 -0.75
CA LYS A 99 22.11 -13.98 -0.17
C LYS A 99 21.35 -15.04 -0.95
N ILE A 100 20.13 -14.76 -1.42
CA ILE A 100 19.36 -15.68 -2.27
C ILE A 100 20.14 -15.96 -3.57
N ARG A 101 20.63 -14.92 -4.25
CA ARG A 101 21.43 -15.08 -5.49
C ARG A 101 22.71 -15.89 -5.27
N GLU A 102 23.47 -15.60 -4.22
CA GLU A 102 24.70 -16.35 -3.88
C GLU A 102 24.40 -17.84 -3.62
N HIS A 103 23.24 -18.14 -3.03
CA HIS A 103 22.81 -19.52 -2.76
C HIS A 103 22.29 -20.24 -4.01
N GLU A 104 21.70 -19.52 -4.98
CA GLU A 104 21.27 -20.06 -6.27
C GLU A 104 22.45 -20.31 -7.22
N GLU A 105 23.47 -19.45 -7.21
CA GLU A 105 24.69 -19.61 -8.02
C GLU A 105 25.59 -20.76 -7.52
N GLY A 106 25.51 -21.13 -6.24
CA GLY A 106 26.19 -22.31 -5.67
C GLY A 106 25.52 -23.66 -6.00
N GLY A 107 24.44 -23.66 -6.78
CA GLY A 107 23.44 -24.71 -6.80
C GLY A 107 23.38 -25.64 -8.01
N TYR A 108 24.30 -25.69 -8.97
CA TYR A 108 24.30 -26.75 -10.02
C TYR A 108 25.71 -27.12 -10.51
N ASN A 109 26.41 -27.96 -9.75
CA ASN A 109 27.39 -28.90 -10.30
C ASN A 109 26.85 -30.33 -10.07
N LEU A 110 25.79 -30.71 -10.81
CA LEU A 110 25.51 -32.13 -10.98
C LEU A 110 26.38 -32.65 -12.13
N PRO A 111 27.31 -33.59 -11.89
CA PRO A 111 28.02 -34.23 -12.98
C PRO A 111 26.98 -34.96 -13.85
N LEU A 112 27.01 -34.69 -15.15
CA LEU A 112 26.25 -35.41 -16.17
C LEU A 112 26.67 -36.89 -16.14
N MET A 113 25.98 -37.68 -15.32
CA MET A 113 26.20 -39.12 -15.15
C MET A 113 24.95 -39.89 -15.58
N TYR A 114 24.52 -39.68 -16.83
CA TYR A 114 23.75 -40.67 -17.59
C TYR A 114 24.10 -40.52 -19.07
N GLY A 115 25.02 -41.37 -19.52
CA GLY A 115 25.13 -41.83 -20.89
C GLY A 115 24.51 -43.22 -21.01
#